data_AF-A0A7S4D8F3-F1
#
_entry.id   AF-A0A7S4D8F3-F1
#
_cell.length_a   1.000
_cell.length_b   1.000
_cell.length_c   1.000
_cell.angle_alpha   90.00
_cell.angle_beta   90.00
_cell.angle_gamma   90.00
#
_symmetry.space_group_name_H-M   'P 1'
#
loop_
_entity.id
_entity.type
_entity.pdbx_description
1 polymer ?
#
loop_
_entity_poly.entity_id
_entity_poly.type
_entity_poly.pdbx_seq_one_letter_code
_entity_poly.pdbx_strand_id
1 'polypeptide(L)'
;GGGPGGVPSFEDMGIKEEEYEAMLDQMYDSDMFSQLFGDPEKLEETRQALISNPMMKQMFGSMPGFEEILNDPDAFREAMTTAQQEMKAQAEARKAARAAKSELTNEIDDLPEN
;
A
#
# COMPACT_ATOMS: atom_id res chain seq x y z
N GLY A 1 9.46 22.51 3.37
CA GLY A 1 10.19 21.82 2.29
C GLY A 1 9.45 20.55 1.97
N GLY A 2 8.83 20.45 0.80
CA GLY A 2 8.11 19.26 0.35
C GLY A 2 8.91 18.57 -0.75
N GLY A 3 9.18 17.27 -0.58
CA GLY A 3 10.04 16.48 -1.45
C GLY A 3 9.49 16.27 -2.86
N PRO A 4 10.36 15.90 -3.82
CA PRO A 4 9.99 15.75 -5.24
C PRO A 4 9.18 14.46 -5.43
N GLY A 5 7.89 14.63 -5.75
CA GLY A 5 6.94 13.53 -6.03
C GLY A 5 5.47 13.83 -5.69
N GLY A 6 5.18 15.03 -5.18
CA GLY A 6 3.92 15.38 -4.53
C GLY A 6 2.65 15.21 -5.37
N VAL A 7 1.92 14.15 -5.07
CA VAL A 7 0.46 14.24 -4.96
C VAL A 7 0.10 15.47 -4.08
N PRO A 8 -0.90 16.28 -4.46
CA PRO A 8 -1.33 17.44 -3.66
C PRO A 8 -1.62 17.02 -2.22
N SER A 9 -1.14 17.80 -1.24
CA SER A 9 -1.38 17.51 0.19
C SER A 9 -2.87 17.62 0.52
N PHE A 10 -3.35 16.70 1.36
CA PHE A 10 -4.78 16.43 1.62
C PHE A 10 -5.57 17.65 2.11
N GLU A 11 -4.93 18.55 2.86
CA GLU A 11 -5.53 19.80 3.33
C GLU A 11 -5.82 20.81 2.21
N ASP A 12 -5.07 20.79 1.10
CA ASP A 12 -5.27 21.72 -0.02
C ASP A 12 -6.44 21.31 -0.94
N MET A 13 -6.86 20.03 -0.94
CA MET A 13 -7.98 19.53 -1.77
C MET A 13 -9.32 19.48 -1.03
N GLY A 14 -9.35 19.76 0.28
CA GLY A 14 -10.56 19.63 1.09
C GLY A 14 -11.06 18.19 1.27
N ILE A 15 -10.25 17.20 0.90
CA ILE A 15 -10.56 15.78 1.07
C ILE A 15 -10.14 15.39 2.49
N LYS A 16 -11.07 14.87 3.28
CA LYS A 16 -10.74 14.32 4.60
C LYS A 16 -9.86 13.10 4.43
N GLU A 17 -8.86 12.94 5.30
CA GLU A 17 -7.94 11.78 5.28
C GLU A 17 -8.72 10.46 5.24
N GLU A 18 -9.83 10.37 5.96
CA GLU A 18 -10.73 9.21 6.02
C GLU A 18 -11.40 8.86 4.67
N GLU A 19 -11.71 9.86 3.83
CA GLU A 19 -12.26 9.65 2.49
C GLU A 19 -11.16 9.24 1.50
N TYR A 20 -9.97 9.82 1.63
CA TYR A 20 -8.83 9.46 0.82
C TYR A 20 -8.36 8.04 1.08
N GLU A 21 -8.28 7.64 2.35
CA GLU A 21 -7.98 6.26 2.73
C GLU A 21 -9.01 5.30 2.14
N ALA A 22 -10.30 5.66 2.13
CA ALA A 22 -11.34 4.87 1.48
C ALA A 22 -11.09 4.70 -0.02
N MET A 23 -10.68 5.78 -0.68
CA MET A 23 -10.39 5.80 -2.11
C MET A 23 -9.15 4.95 -2.44
N LEU A 24 -8.10 5.05 -1.61
CA LEU A 24 -6.93 4.19 -1.72
C LEU A 24 -7.30 2.73 -1.51
N ASP A 25 -8.07 2.42 -0.47
CA ASP A 25 -8.54 1.06 -0.18
C ASP A 25 -9.26 0.47 -1.40
N GLN A 26 -10.13 1.26 -2.03
CA GLN A 26 -10.83 0.86 -3.25
C GLN A 26 -9.91 0.69 -4.47
N MET A 27 -8.81 1.45 -4.53
CA MET A 27 -7.80 1.28 -5.58
C MET A 27 -6.95 0.03 -5.35
N TYR A 28 -6.58 -0.26 -4.10
CA TYR A 28 -5.86 -1.48 -3.71
C TYR A 28 -6.71 -2.74 -3.90
N ASP A 29 -8.01 -2.64 -3.63
CA ASP A 29 -8.97 -3.73 -3.85
C ASP A 29 -9.37 -3.86 -5.34
N SER A 30 -8.83 -3.00 -6.22
CA SER A 30 -9.09 -3.12 -7.65
C SER A 30 -8.44 -4.36 -8.25
N ASP A 31 -9.13 -5.00 -9.19
CA ASP A 31 -8.60 -6.13 -9.96
C ASP A 31 -7.26 -5.81 -10.63
N MET A 32 -7.02 -4.54 -10.99
CA MET A 32 -5.76 -4.09 -11.59
C MET A 32 -4.60 -4.21 -10.59
N PHE A 33 -4.80 -3.79 -9.35
CA PHE A 33 -3.77 -3.89 -8.31
C PHE A 33 -3.53 -5.36 -7.94
N SER A 34 -4.60 -6.14 -7.78
CA SER A 34 -4.52 -7.58 -7.53
C SER A 34 -3.82 -8.32 -8.67
N GLN A 35 -4.03 -7.93 -9.94
CA GLN A 35 -3.27 -8.48 -11.06
C GLN A 35 -1.80 -8.06 -11.01
N LEU A 36 -1.49 -6.78 -10.78
CA LEU A 36 -0.10 -6.33 -10.78
C LEU A 36 0.77 -7.05 -9.74
N PHE A 37 0.21 -7.30 -8.55
CA PHE A 37 0.92 -7.95 -7.44
C PHE A 37 0.65 -9.45 -7.32
N GLY A 38 -0.43 -9.94 -7.92
CA GLY A 38 -0.81 -11.36 -7.92
C GLY A 38 -0.32 -12.11 -9.17
N ASP A 39 0.06 -11.41 -10.24
CA ASP A 39 0.64 -12.06 -11.43
C ASP A 39 2.14 -12.26 -11.26
N PRO A 40 2.62 -13.51 -11.30
CA PRO A 40 4.06 -13.78 -11.26
C PRO A 40 4.81 -13.21 -12.47
N GLU A 41 4.16 -13.12 -13.64
CA GLU A 41 4.77 -12.47 -14.81
C GLU A 41 5.02 -10.97 -14.56
N LYS A 42 4.09 -10.28 -13.89
CA LYS A 42 4.22 -8.84 -13.59
C LYS A 42 5.30 -8.58 -12.55
N LEU A 43 5.40 -9.44 -11.54
CA LEU A 43 6.48 -9.37 -10.57
C LEU A 43 7.84 -9.57 -11.25
N GLU A 44 7.97 -10.54 -12.15
CA GLU A 44 9.21 -10.77 -12.89
C GLU A 44 9.55 -9.61 -13.84
N GLU A 45 8.55 -9.03 -14.52
CA GLU A 45 8.71 -7.81 -15.34
C GLU A 45 9.25 -6.65 -14.49
N THR A 46 8.73 -6.50 -13.28
CA THR A 46 9.19 -5.49 -12.32
C THR A 46 10.61 -5.76 -11.86
N ARG A 47 10.95 -7.01 -11.55
CA ARG A 47 12.32 -7.43 -11.20
C ARG A 47 13.31 -7.11 -12.32
N GLN A 48 12.96 -7.46 -13.55
CA GLN A 48 13.73 -7.14 -14.76
C GLN A 48 13.95 -5.64 -14.91
N ALA A 49 12.89 -4.83 -14.74
CA ALA A 49 12.99 -3.38 -14.81
C ALA A 49 13.94 -2.81 -13.73
N LEU A 50 13.85 -3.32 -12.51
CA LEU A 50 14.73 -2.94 -11.39
C LEU A 50 16.19 -3.27 -11.65
N ILE A 51 16.48 -4.46 -12.18
CA ILE A 51 17.83 -4.90 -12.54
C ILE A 51 18.36 -4.08 -13.73
N SER A 52 17.49 -3.76 -14.69
CA SER A 52 17.84 -2.98 -15.89
C SER A 52 18.16 -1.51 -15.56
N ASN A 53 17.63 -0.99 -14.46
CA ASN A 53 17.82 0.41 -14.07
C ASN A 53 18.95 0.54 -13.04
N PRO A 54 20.13 1.08 -13.42
CA PRO A 54 21.28 1.17 -12.53
C PRO A 54 21.03 2.07 -11.31
N MET A 55 20.16 3.09 -11.44
CA MET A 55 19.79 3.96 -10.33
C MET A 55 18.99 3.18 -9.27
N MET A 56 18.03 2.36 -9.73
CA MET A 56 17.25 1.51 -8.85
C MET A 56 18.16 0.46 -8.20
N LYS A 57 18.99 -0.22 -8.98
CA LYS A 57 19.95 -1.19 -8.45
C LYS A 57 20.84 -0.58 -7.35
N GLN A 58 21.30 0.66 -7.50
CA GLN A 58 22.10 1.33 -6.47
C GLN A 58 21.28 1.67 -5.21
N MET A 59 20.06 2.16 -5.38
CA MET A 59 19.15 2.46 -4.26
C MET A 59 18.79 1.19 -3.48
N PHE A 60 18.48 0.11 -4.19
CA PHE A 60 18.07 -1.17 -3.63
C PHE A 60 19.25 -2.00 -3.10
N GLY A 61 20.42 -1.90 -3.72
CA GLY A 61 21.66 -2.48 -3.18
C GLY A 61 22.16 -1.79 -1.92
N SER A 62 21.57 -0.65 -1.55
CA SER A 62 21.80 -0.03 -0.24
C SER A 62 20.97 -0.70 0.88
N MET A 63 19.99 -1.54 0.53
CA MET A 63 19.18 -2.28 1.50
C MET A 63 19.81 -3.67 1.77
N PRO A 64 20.09 -4.00 3.05
CA PRO A 64 20.69 -5.29 3.39
C PRO A 64 19.73 -6.45 3.04
N GLY A 65 20.24 -7.47 2.35
CA GLY A 65 19.48 -8.66 1.95
C GLY A 65 18.62 -8.48 0.69
N PHE A 66 18.40 -7.26 0.23
CA PHE A 66 17.56 -7.01 -0.94
C PHE A 66 18.24 -7.40 -2.26
N GLU A 67 19.57 -7.27 -2.36
CA GLU A 67 20.32 -7.77 -3.52
C GLU A 67 20.19 -9.29 -3.67
N GLU A 68 20.22 -10.03 -2.56
CA GLU A 68 20.09 -11.50 -2.57
C GLU A 68 18.70 -11.89 -3.10
N ILE A 69 17.66 -11.22 -2.59
CA ILE A 69 16.28 -11.37 -3.04
C ILE A 69 16.14 -10.98 -4.52
N LEU A 70 16.73 -9.88 -4.98
CA LEU A 70 16.62 -9.45 -6.38
C LEU A 70 17.30 -10.43 -7.36
N ASN A 71 18.43 -11.01 -6.95
CA ASN A 71 19.16 -11.96 -7.78
C ASN A 71 18.44 -13.32 -7.86
N ASP A 72 17.62 -13.65 -6.84
CA ASP A 72 16.84 -14.89 -6.78
C ASP A 72 15.36 -14.64 -7.15
N PRO A 73 14.88 -15.10 -8.32
CA PRO A 73 13.50 -14.88 -8.73
C PRO A 73 12.47 -15.52 -7.79
N ASP A 74 12.79 -16.66 -7.16
CA ASP A 74 11.89 -17.33 -6.23
C ASP A 74 11.81 -16.56 -4.91
N ALA A 75 12.95 -16.10 -4.39
CA ALA A 75 12.97 -15.27 -3.18
C ALA A 75 12.27 -13.92 -3.41
N PHE A 76 12.47 -13.28 -4.57
CA PHE A 76 11.75 -12.06 -4.93
C PHE A 76 10.23 -12.27 -4.95
N ARG A 77 9.79 -13.36 -5.59
CA ARG A 77 8.38 -13.71 -5.65
C ARG A 77 7.79 -14.00 -4.28
N GLU A 78 8.51 -14.73 -3.43
CA GLU A 78 8.12 -15.02 -2.05
C GLU A 78 8.00 -13.72 -1.23
N ALA A 79 9.01 -12.85 -1.29
CA ALA A 79 9.01 -11.57 -0.60
C ALA A 79 7.83 -10.69 -1.04
N MET A 80 7.56 -10.61 -2.34
CA MET A 80 6.43 -9.86 -2.89
C MET A 80 5.08 -10.46 -2.50
N THR A 81 4.97 -11.80 -2.48
CA THR A 81 3.75 -12.50 -2.05
C THR A 81 3.47 -12.26 -0.58
N THR A 82 4.50 -12.35 0.29
CA THR A 82 4.38 -12.03 1.71
C THR A 82 3.98 -10.57 1.91
N ALA A 83 4.64 -9.64 1.22
CA ALA A 83 4.29 -8.22 1.28
C ALA A 83 2.84 -7.95 0.84
N GLN A 84 2.35 -8.64 -0.20
CA GLN A 84 0.95 -8.56 -0.63
C GLN A 84 0.00 -9.06 0.47
N GLN A 85 0.29 -10.21 1.08
CA GLN A 85 -0.54 -10.77 2.14
C GLN A 85 -0.59 -9.85 3.36
N GLU A 86 0.55 -9.30 3.78
CA GLU A 86 0.61 -8.34 4.88
C GLU A 86 -0.15 -7.06 4.57
N MET A 87 0.00 -6.51 3.35
CA MET A 87 -0.76 -5.34 2.93
C MET A 87 -2.27 -5.61 2.92
N LYS A 88 -2.69 -6.76 2.39
CA LYS A 88 -4.11 -7.14 2.37
C LYS A 88 -4.66 -7.29 3.79
N ALA A 89 -3.93 -7.98 4.67
CA ALA A 89 -4.33 -8.14 6.07
C ALA A 89 -4.43 -6.79 6.77
N GLN A 90 -3.51 -5.86 6.48
CA GLN A 90 -3.54 -4.51 7.04
C GLN A 90 -4.70 -3.68 6.49
N ALA A 91 -5.03 -3.80 5.19
CA ALA A 91 -6.18 -3.15 4.57
C ALA A 91 -7.50 -3.65 5.22
N GLU A 92 -7.65 -4.97 5.36
CA GLU A 92 -8.80 -5.58 6.04
C GLU A 92 -8.90 -5.12 7.51
N ALA A 93 -7.77 -5.06 8.23
CA ALA A 93 -7.73 -4.58 9.60
C ALA A 93 -8.12 -3.09 9.71
N ARG A 94 -7.67 -2.23 8.78
CA ARG A 94 -8.07 -0.82 8.71
C ARG A 94 -9.56 -0.68 8.43
N LYS A 95 -10.10 -1.46 7.50
CA LYS A 95 -11.53 -1.49 7.18
C LYS A 95 -12.37 -1.90 8.39
N ALA A 96 -11.95 -2.94 9.11
CA ALA A 96 -12.61 -3.38 10.34
C ALA A 96 -12.52 -2.32 11.45
N ALA A 97 -11.36 -1.69 11.64
CA ALA A 97 -11.17 -0.62 12.62
C ALA A 97 -12.05 0.61 12.31
N ARG A 98 -12.22 0.96 11.03
CA ARG A 98 -13.10 2.05 10.60
C ARG A 98 -14.57 1.73 10.88
N ALA A 99 -15.01 0.51 10.59
CA ALA A 99 -16.38 0.09 10.89
C ALA A 99 -16.68 0.22 12.40
N ALA A 100 -15.76 -0.27 13.25
CA ALA A 100 -15.88 -0.15 14.70
C ALA A 100 -15.87 1.31 15.19
N LYS A 101 -15.01 2.17 14.61
CA LYS A 101 -14.95 3.59 14.97
C LYS A 101 -16.26 4.32 14.64
N SER A 102 -16.85 4.03 13.49
CA SER A 102 -18.12 4.63 13.05
C SER A 102 -19.30 4.23 13.95
N GLU A 103 -19.36 2.99 14.41
CA GLU A 103 -20.39 2.54 15.37
C GLU A 103 -20.27 3.28 16.71
N LEU A 104 -19.04 3.50 17.21
CA LEU A 104 -18.82 4.21 18.48
C LEU A 104 -19.24 5.68 18.45
N THR A 105 -19.08 6.37 17.30
CA THR A 105 -19.49 7.77 17.15
C THR A 105 -21.00 7.97 17.09
N ASN A 106 -21.77 6.97 16.64
CA ASN A 106 -23.24 7.08 16.58
C ASN A 106 -23.90 6.96 17.97
N GLU A 107 -23.21 6.40 18.97
CA GLU A 107 -23.77 6.19 20.32
C GLU A 107 -23.51 7.37 21.28
N ILE A 108 -22.66 8.34 20.90
CA ILE A 108 -22.30 9.50 21.75
C ILE A 108 -23.21 10.73 21.48
N ASP A 109 -23.92 10.75 20.34
CA ASP A 109 -24.83 11.87 19.98
C ASP A 109 -26.24 11.73 20.63
N ASP A 110 -26.56 10.58 21.24
CA ASP A 110 -27.84 10.30 21.92
C ASP A 110 -27.72 10.41 23.45
N LEU A 111 -26.91 11.36 23.95
CA LEU A 111 -27.03 11.78 25.35
C LEU A 111 -28.19 12.80 25.43
N PRO A 112 -29.30 12.50 26.14
CA PRO A 112 -30.32 13.49 26.35
C PRO A 112 -29.72 14.67 27.12
N GLU A 113 -29.65 15.84 26.48
CA GLU A 113 -29.38 17.10 27.17
C GLU A 113 -30.43 17.25 28.29
N ASN A 114 -29.95 17.27 29.52
CA ASN A 114 -30.76 17.45 30.72
C ASN A 114 -30.85 18.93 31.11
#